data_AF-A0A250FU42-F1
#
_entry.id   AF-A0A250FU42-F1
#
_cell.length_a   1.000
_cell.length_b   1.000
_cell.length_c   1.000
_cell.angle_alpha   90.00
_cell.angle_beta   90.00
_cell.angle_gamma   90.00
#
_symmetry.space_group_name_H-M   'P 1'
#
loop_
_entity.id
_entity.type
_entity.pdbx_description
1 polymer ?
#
loop_
_entity_poly.entity_id
_entity_poly.type
_entity_poly.pdbx_seq_one_letter_code
_entity_poly.pdbx_strand_id
1 'polypeptide(L)'
;MGKNKKQNTTEIQRETRKFLLFFLVLSLLSFNALYFFYKSYAVQHAIIQKDVVSYKAVLNKQQVLYDKLDTIYYRMTLLNTDKVQNNVFLGNYISKNIQEFRKTIGKDSIAEFSHYAFLLTKLDSLLTLKNEIVEIDTKEQHALRDLNECIDKIKKVEKDLSKDPSRGFQAE
;
A
#
# COMPACT_ATOMS: atom_id res chain seq x y z
N MET A 1 38.98 88.37 -13.68
CA MET A 1 37.61 87.83 -13.73
C MET A 1 37.53 86.32 -14.06
N GLY A 2 38.53 85.49 -13.68
CA GLY A 2 38.61 84.09 -14.13
C GLY A 2 38.59 82.98 -13.06
N LYS A 3 38.75 83.32 -11.77
CA LYS A 3 38.85 82.32 -10.68
C LYS A 3 37.50 81.73 -10.25
N ASN A 4 36.44 82.55 -10.19
CA ASN A 4 35.09 82.12 -9.78
C ASN A 4 34.46 81.09 -10.75
N LYS A 5 34.70 81.24 -12.07
CA LYS A 5 34.13 80.34 -13.09
C LYS A 5 34.74 78.94 -13.04
N LYS A 6 36.06 78.83 -12.77
CA LYS A 6 36.77 77.54 -12.63
C LYS A 6 36.37 76.78 -11.37
N GLN A 7 36.19 77.47 -10.25
CA GLN A 7 35.80 76.85 -8.98
C GLN A 7 34.37 76.28 -9.03
N ASN A 8 33.46 76.99 -9.69
CA ASN A 8 32.09 76.54 -9.90
C ASN A 8 32.02 75.28 -10.79
N THR A 9 32.83 75.21 -11.85
CA THR A 9 32.89 74.00 -12.70
C THR A 9 33.43 72.77 -11.98
N THR A 10 34.41 72.92 -11.08
CA THR A 10 34.96 71.80 -10.30
C THR A 10 33.98 71.31 -9.25
N GLU A 11 33.18 72.21 -8.67
CA GLU A 11 32.14 71.85 -7.69
C GLU A 11 30.98 71.11 -8.37
N ILE A 12 30.53 71.58 -9.54
CA ILE A 12 29.53 70.88 -10.36
C ILE A 12 30.01 69.48 -10.75
N GLN A 13 31.28 69.32 -11.15
CA GLN A 13 31.84 68.01 -11.49
C GLN A 13 31.91 67.07 -10.27
N ARG A 14 32.21 67.60 -9.08
CA ARG A 14 32.23 66.81 -7.83
C ARG A 14 30.84 66.30 -7.47
N GLU A 15 29.83 67.16 -7.51
CA GLU A 15 28.45 66.77 -7.19
C GLU A 15 27.87 65.82 -8.25
N THR A 16 28.19 66.03 -9.54
CA THR A 16 27.83 65.11 -10.62
C THR A 16 28.45 63.72 -10.41
N ARG A 17 29.72 63.65 -9.96
CA ARG A 17 30.38 62.36 -9.67
C ARG A 17 29.74 61.64 -8.48
N LYS A 18 29.34 62.36 -7.43
CA LYS A 18 28.61 61.77 -6.29
C LYS A 18 27.26 61.23 -6.74
N PHE A 19 26.50 62.01 -7.52
CA PHE A 19 25.22 61.57 -8.09
C PHE A 19 25.40 60.30 -8.93
N LEU A 20 26.41 60.26 -9.81
CA LEU A 20 26.70 59.10 -10.63
C LEU A 20 27.02 57.85 -9.80
N LEU A 21 27.78 57.99 -8.71
CA LEU A 21 28.08 56.90 -7.78
C LEU A 21 26.81 56.38 -7.09
N PHE A 22 25.99 57.28 -6.52
CA PHE A 22 24.73 56.87 -5.88
C PHE A 22 23.77 56.21 -6.88
N PHE A 23 23.70 56.73 -8.10
CA PHE A 23 22.90 56.15 -9.18
C PHE A 23 23.38 54.74 -9.56
N LEU A 24 24.70 54.53 -9.68
CA LEU A 24 25.28 53.22 -9.93
C LEU A 24 24.99 52.23 -8.81
N VAL A 25 25.14 52.65 -7.55
CA VAL A 25 24.86 51.78 -6.39
C VAL A 25 23.38 51.39 -6.34
N LEU A 26 22.46 52.34 -6.53
CA LEU A 26 21.03 52.08 -6.56
C LEU A 26 20.65 51.16 -7.73
N SER A 27 21.20 51.41 -8.91
CA SER A 27 20.99 50.59 -10.10
C SER A 27 21.46 49.15 -9.86
N LEU A 28 22.69 48.97 -9.37
CA LEU A 28 23.22 47.64 -9.02
C LEU A 28 22.37 46.95 -7.96
N LEU A 29 21.94 47.67 -6.93
CA LEU A 29 21.07 47.10 -5.89
C LEU A 29 19.75 46.59 -6.47
N SER A 30 19.12 47.37 -7.37
CA SER A 30 17.89 46.97 -8.06
C SER A 30 18.11 45.74 -8.96
N PHE A 31 19.20 45.70 -9.73
CA PHE A 31 19.54 44.54 -10.56
C PHE A 31 19.83 43.28 -9.72
N ASN A 32 20.54 43.43 -8.60
CA ASN A 32 20.81 42.31 -7.69
C ASN A 32 19.53 41.76 -7.07
N ALA A 33 18.59 42.61 -6.66
CA ALA A 33 17.30 42.16 -6.13
C ALA A 33 16.53 41.29 -7.14
N LEU A 34 16.46 41.73 -8.40
CA LEU A 34 15.84 40.95 -9.48
C LEU A 34 16.59 39.64 -9.76
N TYR A 35 17.92 39.68 -9.78
CA TYR A 35 18.75 38.51 -10.02
C TYR A 35 18.57 37.45 -8.92
N PHE A 36 18.58 37.84 -7.64
CA PHE A 36 18.33 36.92 -6.54
C PHE A 36 16.92 36.36 -6.56
N PHE A 37 15.92 37.16 -6.93
CA PHE A 37 14.55 36.68 -7.08
C PHE A 37 14.44 35.63 -8.18
N TYR A 38 15.03 35.88 -9.36
CA TYR A 38 15.04 34.93 -10.46
C TYR A 38 15.78 33.63 -10.08
N LYS A 39 16.96 33.74 -9.46
CA LYS A 39 17.73 32.58 -9.01
C LYS A 39 16.97 31.75 -7.97
N SER A 40 16.33 32.43 -7.01
CA SER A 40 15.50 31.78 -5.99
C SER A 40 14.32 31.07 -6.61
N TYR A 41 13.62 31.72 -7.55
CA TYR A 41 12.52 31.13 -8.30
C TYR A 41 12.96 29.89 -9.08
N ALA A 42 14.08 29.96 -9.81
CA ALA A 42 14.57 28.82 -10.60
C ALA A 42 14.89 27.60 -9.73
N VAL A 43 15.53 27.81 -8.56
CA VAL A 43 15.84 26.74 -7.61
C VAL A 43 14.56 26.17 -7.00
N GLN A 44 13.66 27.03 -6.51
CA GLN A 44 12.38 26.60 -5.92
C GLN A 44 11.54 25.83 -6.94
N HIS A 45 11.45 26.30 -8.17
CA HIS A 45 10.71 25.64 -9.23
C HIS A 45 11.29 24.25 -9.52
N ALA A 46 12.61 24.10 -9.60
CA ALA A 46 13.25 22.80 -9.82
C ALA A 46 12.97 21.81 -8.67
N ILE A 47 13.00 22.28 -7.43
CA ILE A 47 12.67 21.46 -6.25
C ILE A 47 11.20 21.04 -6.30
N ILE A 48 10.28 21.99 -6.51
CA ILE A 48 8.84 21.70 -6.59
C ILE A 48 8.53 20.72 -7.73
N GLN A 49 9.14 20.88 -8.90
CA GLN A 49 8.96 19.94 -10.01
C GLN A 49 9.43 18.54 -9.63
N LYS A 50 10.57 18.41 -8.95
CA LYS A 50 11.07 17.12 -8.45
C LYS A 50 10.09 16.49 -7.45
N ASP A 51 9.59 17.28 -6.51
CA ASP A 51 8.65 16.81 -5.49
C ASP A 51 7.29 16.44 -6.08
N VAL A 52 6.82 17.16 -7.11
CA VAL A 52 5.59 16.80 -7.83
C VAL A 52 5.75 15.48 -8.56
N VAL A 53 6.91 15.23 -9.18
CA VAL A 53 7.18 13.96 -9.87
C VAL A 53 7.26 12.80 -8.88
N SER A 54 7.98 12.96 -7.77
CA SER A 54 8.06 11.92 -6.73
C SER A 54 6.70 11.64 -6.10
N TYR A 55 5.93 12.69 -5.79
CA TYR A 55 4.58 12.56 -5.26
C TYR A 55 3.64 11.83 -6.23
N LYS A 56 3.67 12.19 -7.53
CA LYS A 56 2.89 11.48 -8.56
C LYS A 56 3.27 10.00 -8.67
N ALA A 57 4.54 9.66 -8.52
CA ALA A 57 4.98 8.27 -8.54
C ALA A 57 4.38 7.47 -7.37
N VAL A 58 4.40 8.04 -6.16
CA VAL A 58 3.76 7.44 -4.97
C VAL A 58 2.26 7.31 -5.16
N LEU A 59 1.60 8.34 -5.69
CA LEU A 59 0.15 8.38 -5.86
C LEU A 59 -0.34 7.37 -6.91
N ASN A 60 0.38 7.24 -8.03
CA ASN A 60 0.11 6.21 -9.04
C ASN A 60 0.26 4.80 -8.45
N LYS A 61 1.31 4.58 -7.63
CA LYS A 61 1.51 3.31 -6.94
C LYS A 61 0.38 3.04 -5.95
N GLN A 62 -0.06 4.05 -5.21
CA GLN A 62 -1.20 3.94 -4.30
C GLN A 62 -2.48 3.51 -5.02
N GLN A 63 -2.78 4.09 -6.20
CA GLN A 63 -3.97 3.73 -6.96
C GLN A 63 -3.96 2.25 -7.38
N VAL A 64 -2.83 1.75 -7.87
CA VAL A 64 -2.68 0.33 -8.23
C VAL A 64 -2.82 -0.58 -7.00
N LEU A 65 -2.24 -0.17 -5.86
CA LEU A 65 -2.36 -0.92 -4.60
C LEU A 65 -3.80 -0.92 -4.09
N TYR A 66 -4.54 0.18 -4.23
CA TYR A 66 -5.94 0.27 -3.81
C TYR A 66 -6.82 -0.74 -4.56
N ASP A 67 -6.75 -0.79 -5.89
CA ASP A 67 -7.54 -1.72 -6.71
C ASP A 67 -7.24 -3.19 -6.37
N LYS A 68 -5.96 -3.51 -6.13
CA LYS A 68 -5.55 -4.85 -5.70
C LYS A 68 -6.09 -5.19 -4.31
N LEU A 69 -6.13 -4.22 -3.39
CA LEU A 69 -6.62 -4.42 -2.03
C LEU A 69 -8.12 -4.70 -2.03
N ASP A 70 -8.90 -3.91 -2.77
CA ASP A 70 -10.34 -4.11 -2.93
C ASP A 70 -10.66 -5.49 -3.50
N THR A 71 -9.86 -5.93 -4.48
CA THR A 71 -9.98 -7.28 -5.05
C THR A 71 -9.72 -8.36 -4.00
N ILE A 72 -8.68 -8.21 -3.16
CA ILE A 72 -8.39 -9.14 -2.07
C ILE A 72 -9.53 -9.15 -1.05
N TYR A 73 -10.02 -7.97 -0.66
CA TYR A 73 -11.10 -7.82 0.32
C TYR A 73 -12.38 -8.49 -0.16
N TYR A 74 -12.81 -8.20 -1.40
CA TYR A 74 -13.98 -8.81 -2.02
C TYR A 74 -13.91 -10.34 -2.04
N ARG A 75 -12.74 -10.89 -2.40
CA ARG A 75 -12.51 -12.35 -2.41
C ARG A 75 -12.54 -12.93 -1.00
N MET A 76 -12.03 -12.21 -0.02
CA MET A 76 -12.10 -12.61 1.39
C MET A 76 -13.55 -12.65 1.89
N THR A 77 -14.38 -11.68 1.48
CA THR A 77 -15.81 -11.68 1.78
C THR A 77 -16.50 -12.89 1.14
N LEU A 78 -16.19 -13.21 -0.11
CA LEU A 78 -16.70 -14.42 -0.79
C LEU A 78 -16.32 -15.70 -0.04
N LEU A 79 -15.07 -15.82 0.41
CA LEU A 79 -14.60 -16.97 1.20
C LEU A 79 -15.38 -17.12 2.51
N ASN A 80 -15.86 -16.03 3.10
CA ASN A 80 -16.67 -16.07 4.32
C ASN A 80 -18.13 -16.48 4.08
N THR A 81 -18.63 -16.37 2.85
CA THR A 81 -20.04 -16.72 2.55
C THR A 81 -20.27 -18.21 2.30
N ASP A 82 -19.21 -19.03 2.21
CA ASP A 82 -19.24 -20.45 1.85
C ASP A 82 -20.04 -20.76 0.56
N LYS A 83 -20.31 -19.74 -0.28
CA LYS A 83 -21.06 -19.84 -1.56
C LYS A 83 -20.18 -20.25 -2.73
N VAL A 84 -18.94 -20.66 -2.47
CA VAL A 84 -17.94 -20.92 -3.51
C VAL A 84 -17.66 -22.42 -3.56
N GLN A 85 -17.63 -23.00 -4.78
CA GLN A 85 -17.45 -24.46 -4.97
C GLN A 85 -16.18 -25.02 -4.30
N ASN A 86 -15.13 -24.21 -4.13
CA ASN A 86 -13.89 -24.65 -3.52
C ASN A 86 -13.24 -23.53 -2.69
N ASN A 87 -13.52 -23.55 -1.39
CA ASN A 87 -12.95 -22.62 -0.41
C ASN A 87 -11.41 -22.74 -0.33
N VAL A 88 -10.84 -23.94 -0.51
CA VAL A 88 -9.39 -24.18 -0.46
C VAL A 88 -8.68 -23.51 -1.64
N PHE A 89 -9.24 -23.63 -2.86
CA PHE A 89 -8.70 -22.97 -4.05
C PHE A 89 -8.76 -21.45 -3.91
N LEU A 90 -9.90 -20.91 -3.45
CA LEU A 90 -10.05 -19.47 -3.25
C LEU A 90 -9.08 -18.95 -2.19
N GLY A 91 -8.87 -19.69 -1.09
CA GLY A 91 -7.89 -19.36 -0.06
C GLY A 91 -6.45 -19.30 -0.60
N ASN A 92 -6.02 -20.33 -1.34
CA ASN A 92 -4.69 -20.34 -1.97
C ASN A 92 -4.51 -19.18 -2.95
N TYR A 93 -5.56 -18.86 -3.71
CA TYR A 93 -5.54 -17.74 -4.62
C TYR A 93 -5.43 -16.40 -3.88
N ILE A 94 -6.19 -16.18 -2.80
CA ILE A 94 -6.08 -14.99 -1.95
C ILE A 94 -4.66 -14.85 -1.38
N SER A 95 -4.08 -15.93 -0.85
CA SER A 95 -2.72 -15.94 -0.32
C SER A 95 -1.69 -15.51 -1.39
N LYS A 96 -1.81 -16.04 -2.62
CA LYS A 96 -0.95 -15.63 -3.74
C LYS A 96 -1.10 -14.14 -4.08
N ASN A 97 -2.33 -13.61 -4.08
CA ASN A 97 -2.58 -12.18 -4.31
C ASN A 97 -1.97 -11.31 -3.19
N ILE A 98 -2.06 -11.73 -1.92
CA ILE A 98 -1.41 -11.05 -0.79
C ILE A 98 0.11 -11.02 -0.97
N GLN A 99 0.72 -12.13 -1.40
CA GLN A 99 2.16 -12.17 -1.66
C GLN A 99 2.56 -11.27 -2.85
N GLU A 100 1.78 -11.25 -3.92
CA GLU A 100 2.00 -10.37 -5.06
C GLU A 100 1.85 -8.90 -4.67
N PHE A 101 0.88 -8.58 -3.81
CA PHE A 101 0.72 -7.25 -3.24
C PHE A 101 1.96 -6.82 -2.45
N ARG A 102 2.46 -7.68 -1.56
CA ARG A 102 3.71 -7.43 -0.82
C ARG A 102 4.90 -7.21 -1.76
N LYS A 103 5.00 -7.96 -2.86
CA LYS A 103 6.02 -7.74 -3.90
C LYS A 103 5.84 -6.40 -4.63
N THR A 104 4.61 -5.96 -4.85
CA THR A 104 4.28 -4.69 -5.52
C THR A 104 4.62 -3.48 -4.65
N ILE A 105 4.46 -3.58 -3.32
CA ILE A 105 4.95 -2.56 -2.38
C ILE A 105 6.48 -2.42 -2.54
N GLY A 106 7.20 -3.53 -2.70
CA GLY A 106 8.67 -3.51 -2.86
C GLY A 106 9.39 -3.13 -1.56
N LYS A 107 10.71 -3.37 -1.50
CA LYS A 107 11.52 -3.01 -0.31
C LYS A 107 11.75 -1.50 -0.18
N ASP A 108 11.68 -0.82 -1.32
CA ASP A 108 11.90 0.60 -1.54
C ASP A 108 10.73 1.47 -1.09
N SER A 109 9.51 0.93 -0.95
CA SER A 109 8.34 1.71 -0.53
C SER A 109 7.65 1.23 0.76
N ILE A 110 8.36 0.48 1.61
CA ILE A 110 7.79 -0.07 2.86
C ILE A 110 7.42 1.06 3.83
N ALA A 111 8.22 2.14 3.88
CA ALA A 111 7.98 3.26 4.77
C ALA A 111 6.71 4.04 4.38
N GLU A 112 6.54 4.30 3.09
CA GLU A 112 5.39 5.03 2.53
C GLU A 112 4.08 4.23 2.62
N PHE A 113 4.15 2.89 2.57
CA PHE A 113 2.96 2.01 2.57
C PHE A 113 2.87 1.10 3.79
N SER A 114 3.41 1.53 4.94
CA SER A 114 3.43 0.75 6.18
C SER A 114 2.03 0.27 6.63
N HIS A 115 1.01 1.10 6.47
CA HIS A 115 -0.38 0.74 6.78
C HIS A 115 -0.91 -0.41 5.92
N TYR A 116 -0.58 -0.43 4.63
CA TYR A 116 -0.94 -1.56 3.76
C TYR A 116 -0.22 -2.84 4.19
N ALA A 117 1.07 -2.76 4.54
CA ALA A 117 1.82 -3.91 5.02
C ALA A 117 1.23 -4.51 6.32
N PHE A 118 0.83 -3.64 7.25
CA PHE A 118 0.14 -4.04 8.47
C PHE A 118 -1.19 -4.73 8.16
N LEU A 119 -2.03 -4.12 7.32
CA LEU A 119 -3.33 -4.69 6.93
C LEU A 119 -3.18 -6.06 6.27
N LEU A 120 -2.23 -6.22 5.34
CA LEU A 120 -1.97 -7.51 4.69
C LEU A 120 -1.56 -8.58 5.68
N THR A 121 -0.78 -8.23 6.71
CA THR A 121 -0.41 -9.17 7.78
C THR A 121 -1.64 -9.65 8.54
N LYS A 122 -2.60 -8.76 8.79
CA LYS A 122 -3.87 -9.14 9.44
C LYS A 122 -4.74 -10.01 8.53
N LEU A 123 -4.85 -9.67 7.25
CA LEU A 123 -5.59 -10.49 6.28
C LEU A 123 -4.99 -11.90 6.14
N ASP A 124 -3.67 -12.01 6.12
CA ASP A 124 -2.94 -13.29 6.09
C ASP A 124 -3.27 -14.13 7.34
N SER A 125 -3.24 -13.52 8.54
CA SER A 125 -3.61 -14.23 9.78
C SER A 125 -5.06 -14.71 9.81
N LEU A 126 -6.00 -13.90 9.28
CA LEU A 126 -7.42 -14.28 9.18
C LEU A 126 -7.62 -15.42 8.17
N LEU A 127 -6.86 -15.42 7.08
CA LEU A 127 -6.90 -16.47 6.07
C LEU A 127 -6.42 -17.81 6.64
N THR A 128 -5.30 -17.81 7.37
CA THR A 128 -4.80 -19.00 8.07
C THR A 128 -5.85 -19.54 9.03
N LEU A 129 -6.46 -18.68 9.84
CA LEU A 129 -7.51 -19.08 10.77
C LEU A 129 -8.73 -19.71 10.06
N LYS A 130 -9.21 -19.11 8.96
CA LYS A 130 -10.34 -19.68 8.19
C LYS A 130 -9.98 -21.04 7.59
N ASN A 131 -8.73 -21.24 7.13
CA ASN A 131 -8.28 -22.53 6.61
C ASN A 131 -8.26 -23.61 7.70
N GLU A 132 -7.79 -23.28 8.91
CA GLU A 132 -7.82 -24.20 10.07
C GLU A 132 -9.25 -24.59 10.45
N ILE A 133 -10.19 -23.62 10.46
CA ILE A 133 -11.61 -23.88 10.73
C ILE A 133 -12.19 -24.85 9.69
N VAL A 134 -11.90 -24.63 8.40
CA VAL A 134 -12.36 -25.53 7.33
C VAL A 134 -11.76 -26.94 7.51
N GLU A 135 -10.50 -27.05 7.89
CA GLU A 135 -9.88 -28.36 8.16
C GLU A 135 -10.58 -29.09 9.33
N ILE A 136 -10.91 -28.39 10.42
CA ILE A 136 -11.61 -28.99 11.55
C ILE A 136 -13.03 -29.41 11.17
N ASP A 137 -13.77 -28.55 10.45
CA ASP A 137 -15.13 -28.86 9.97
C ASP A 137 -15.13 -30.10 9.06
N THR A 138 -14.17 -30.20 8.13
CA THR A 138 -14.05 -31.41 7.31
C THR A 138 -13.76 -32.67 8.13
N LYS A 139 -12.93 -32.59 9.17
CA LYS A 139 -12.68 -33.73 10.08
C LYS A 139 -13.93 -34.12 10.86
N GLU A 140 -14.71 -33.16 11.31
CA GLU A 140 -15.98 -33.40 11.99
C GLU A 140 -16.98 -34.12 11.07
N GLN A 141 -17.15 -33.63 9.83
CA GLN A 141 -18.02 -34.26 8.85
C GLN A 141 -17.59 -35.70 8.52
N HIS A 142 -16.28 -35.95 8.41
CA HIS A 142 -15.76 -37.31 8.23
C HIS A 142 -16.07 -38.21 9.43
N ALA A 143 -15.86 -37.74 10.66
CA ALA A 143 -16.17 -38.49 11.87
C ALA A 143 -17.67 -38.80 12.00
N LEU A 144 -18.55 -37.85 11.68
CA LEU A 144 -20.00 -38.04 11.66
C LEU A 144 -20.43 -39.08 10.63
N ARG A 145 -19.83 -39.04 9.44
CA ARG A 145 -20.09 -40.02 8.38
C ARG A 145 -19.65 -41.42 8.80
N ASP A 146 -18.46 -41.56 9.37
CA ASP A 146 -17.94 -42.85 9.84
C ASP A 146 -18.78 -43.41 11.00
N LEU A 147 -19.27 -42.55 11.90
CA LEU A 147 -20.21 -42.91 12.96
C LEU A 147 -21.53 -43.43 12.39
N ASN A 148 -22.11 -42.72 11.41
CA ASN A 148 -23.34 -43.15 10.74
C ASN A 148 -23.16 -44.48 10.02
N GLU A 149 -22.03 -44.69 9.34
CA GLU A 149 -21.71 -45.96 8.70
C GLU A 149 -21.59 -47.11 9.72
N CYS A 150 -21.02 -46.85 10.89
CA CYS A 150 -20.95 -47.83 11.98
C CYS A 150 -22.35 -48.18 12.52
N ILE A 151 -23.19 -47.18 12.76
CA ILE A 151 -24.58 -47.35 13.21
C ILE A 151 -25.37 -48.19 12.19
N ASP A 152 -25.25 -47.89 10.91
CA ASP A 152 -25.95 -48.62 9.85
C ASP A 152 -25.46 -50.06 9.71
N LYS A 153 -24.15 -50.31 9.88
CA LYS A 153 -23.60 -51.68 9.95
C LYS A 153 -24.15 -52.45 11.15
N ILE A 154 -24.18 -51.84 12.34
CA ILE A 154 -24.72 -52.48 13.55
C ILE A 154 -26.20 -52.84 13.37
N LYS A 155 -27.02 -51.90 12.89
CA LYS A 155 -28.44 -52.15 12.60
C LYS A 155 -28.65 -53.29 11.61
N LYS A 156 -27.78 -53.40 10.60
CA LYS A 156 -27.83 -54.50 9.62
C LYS A 156 -27.50 -55.84 10.27
N VAL A 157 -26.44 -55.89 11.09
CA VAL A 157 -26.05 -57.10 11.84
C VAL A 157 -27.16 -57.53 12.80
N GLU A 158 -27.78 -56.60 13.53
CA GLU A 158 -28.90 -56.89 14.43
C GLU A 158 -30.14 -57.43 13.68
N LYS A 159 -30.43 -56.86 12.50
CA LYS A 159 -31.51 -57.34 11.62
C LYS A 159 -31.24 -58.74 11.05
N ASP A 160 -29.98 -59.06 10.77
CA ASP A 160 -29.59 -60.37 10.26
C ASP A 160 -29.60 -61.43 11.38
N LEU A 161 -29.13 -61.09 12.58
CA LEU A 161 -29.19 -61.95 13.78
C LEU A 161 -30.63 -62.25 14.25
N SER A 162 -31.54 -61.29 14.11
CA SER A 162 -32.96 -61.48 14.47
C SER A 162 -33.74 -62.36 13.49
N LYS A 163 -33.26 -62.52 12.25
CA LYS A 163 -33.86 -63.43 11.26
C LYS A 163 -33.41 -64.87 11.39
N ASP A 164 -32.21 -65.11 11.92
CA ASP A 164 -31.67 -66.46 12.13
C ASP A 164 -30.86 -66.53 13.45
N PRO A 165 -31.52 -66.88 14.57
CA PRO A 165 -30.88 -66.94 15.88
C PRO A 165 -29.87 -68.09 16.02
N SER A 166 -29.78 -69.01 15.05
CA SER A 166 -28.87 -70.16 15.09
C SER A 166 -27.42 -69.81 14.67
N ARG A 167 -27.20 -68.61 14.15
CA ARG A 167 -25.87 -68.02 13.87
C ARG A 167 -25.30 -67.18 15.03
N GLY A 168 -25.74 -67.43 16.25
CA GLY A 168 -25.15 -66.84 17.45
C GLY A 168 -23.63 -67.03 17.46
N PHE A 169 -22.90 -65.97 17.82
CA PHE A 169 -21.43 -65.95 17.91
C PHE A 169 -20.92 -67.24 18.56
N GLN A 170 -20.33 -68.12 17.76
CA GLN A 170 -19.45 -69.16 18.30
C GLN A 170 -18.19 -68.41 18.72
N ALA A 171 -18.13 -68.11 20.02
CA ALA A 171 -16.91 -67.68 20.67
C ALA A 171 -15.95 -68.88 20.64
N GLU A 172 -14.88 -68.73 19.86
CA GLU A 172 -13.66 -69.54 20.01
C GLU A 172 -12.68 -68.78 20.90
#